data_AF-X1C2U0-F1
#
_entry.id   AF-X1C2U0-F1
#
_cell.length_a   1.000
_cell.length_b   1.000
_cell.length_c   1.000
_cell.angle_alpha   90.00
_cell.angle_beta   90.00
_cell.angle_gamma   90.00
#
_symmetry.space_group_name_H-M   'P 1'
#
loop_
_entity.id
_entity.type
_entity.pdbx_description
1 polymer ?
#
loop_
_entity_poly.entity_id
_entity_poly.type
_entity_poly.pdbx_seq_one_letter_code
_entity_poly.pdbx_strand_id
1 'polypeptide(L)'
;TKLQEEVAYRDRRINELKEPKAVMPSSLAQGITAQSTPGYEPISTHSAPATPAPSPAIPTGTGRRLCPNCGASGFAIKEVEDRSRIISYIPKPIYKKKQVCTKCGFEW
;
A
#
# COMPACT_ATOMS: atom_id res chain seq x y z
N THR A 1 5.58 -39.76 -25.00
CA THR A 1 4.28 -39.68 -24.28
C THR A 1 3.86 -38.22 -24.22
N LYS A 2 2.56 -37.91 -24.33
CA LYS A 2 2.04 -36.51 -24.32
C LYS A 2 2.57 -35.66 -23.16
N LEU A 3 2.85 -36.29 -22.01
CA LEU A 3 3.43 -35.65 -20.83
C LEU A 3 4.87 -35.15 -21.04
N GLN A 4 5.70 -35.86 -21.82
CA GLN A 4 7.08 -35.44 -22.08
C GLN A 4 7.15 -34.21 -22.98
N GLU A 5 6.26 -34.12 -23.96
CA GLU A 5 6.14 -32.94 -24.84
C GLU A 5 5.70 -31.70 -24.05
N GLU A 6 4.77 -31.86 -23.12
CA GLU A 6 4.29 -30.75 -22.30
C GLU A 6 5.32 -30.27 -21.28
N VAL A 7 6.12 -31.18 -20.71
CA VAL A 7 7.26 -30.83 -19.85
C VAL A 7 8.31 -30.04 -20.65
N ALA A 8 8.69 -30.51 -21.84
CA ALA A 8 9.66 -29.83 -22.69
C ALA A 8 9.20 -28.42 -23.11
N TYR A 9 7.90 -28.25 -23.38
CA TYR A 9 7.33 -26.95 -23.70
C TYR A 9 7.41 -25.96 -22.53
N ARG A 10 7.11 -26.41 -21.31
CA ARG A 10 7.15 -25.56 -20.11
C ARG A 10 8.57 -25.14 -19.76
N ASP A 11 9.53 -26.05 -19.86
CA ASP A 11 10.94 -25.76 -19.57
C ASP A 11 11.52 -24.71 -20.54
N ARG A 12 11.16 -24.78 -21.83
CA ARG A 12 11.57 -23.78 -22.83
C ARG A 12 11.07 -22.38 -22.48
N ARG A 13 9.80 -22.29 -22.04
CA ARG A 13 9.16 -21.00 -21.69
C ARG A 13 9.74 -20.39 -20.42
N ILE A 14 10.11 -21.23 -19.45
CA ILE A 14 10.80 -20.79 -18.24
C ILE A 14 12.17 -20.22 -18.59
N ASN A 15 12.92 -20.86 -19.49
CA ASN A 15 14.25 -20.40 -19.86
C ASN A 15 14.21 -19.05 -20.61
N GLU A 16 13.21 -18.84 -21.45
CA GLU A 16 12.99 -17.57 -22.17
C GLU A 16 12.64 -16.41 -21.22
N LEU A 17 11.82 -16.67 -20.20
CA LEU A 17 11.42 -15.67 -19.20
C LEU A 17 12.48 -15.42 -18.13
N LYS A 18 13.46 -16.31 -18.00
CA LYS A 18 14.58 -16.17 -17.07
C LYS A 18 15.56 -15.10 -17.53
N GLU A 19 15.61 -14.80 -18.83
CA GLU A 19 16.46 -13.73 -19.34
C GLU A 19 15.85 -12.36 -18.97
N PRO A 20 16.58 -11.50 -18.24
CA PRO A 20 16.04 -10.25 -17.74
C PRO A 20 15.85 -9.27 -18.91
N LYS A 21 14.63 -9.23 -19.46
CA LYS A 21 14.22 -8.17 -20.37
C LYS A 21 14.16 -6.87 -19.58
N ALA A 22 15.10 -5.97 -19.83
CA ALA A 22 15.15 -4.65 -19.19
C ALA A 22 13.79 -3.96 -19.33
N VAL A 23 13.16 -3.65 -18.19
CA VAL A 23 12.01 -2.75 -18.15
C VAL A 23 12.53 -1.37 -18.58
N MET A 24 11.85 -0.77 -19.55
CA MET A 24 12.24 0.45 -20.27
C MET A 24 12.86 1.52 -19.35
N PRO A 25 13.93 2.22 -19.78
CA PRO A 25 14.53 3.29 -19.00
C PRO A 25 13.57 4.49 -18.92
N SER A 26 13.32 5.00 -17.71
CA SER A 26 12.47 6.17 -17.46
C SER A 26 12.99 7.43 -18.14
N SER A 27 12.24 7.97 -19.11
CA SER A 27 12.49 9.28 -19.74
C SER A 27 12.03 10.49 -18.91
N LEU A 28 11.92 10.37 -17.57
CA LEU A 28 11.33 11.42 -16.73
C LEU A 28 12.31 12.54 -16.34
N ALA A 29 13.61 12.40 -16.62
CA ALA A 29 14.63 13.30 -16.10
C ALA A 29 15.25 14.22 -17.17
N GLN A 30 14.44 15.00 -17.89
CA GLN A 30 14.94 16.10 -18.71
C GLN A 30 13.99 17.30 -18.67
N GLY A 31 14.43 18.40 -18.03
CA GLY A 31 13.92 19.75 -18.34
C GLY A 31 13.51 20.62 -17.14
N ILE A 32 14.48 21.20 -16.44
CA ILE A 32 14.33 22.54 -15.84
C ILE A 32 15.72 23.18 -15.70
N THR A 33 16.21 23.74 -16.81
CA THR A 33 17.33 24.68 -16.82
C THR A 33 16.82 26.03 -17.33
N ALA A 34 16.81 26.99 -16.40
CA ALA A 34 16.94 28.44 -16.52
C ALA A 34 16.35 29.19 -17.72
N GLN A 35 15.44 30.16 -17.45
CA GLN A 35 15.60 31.51 -18.00
C GLN A 35 14.79 32.58 -17.26
N SER A 36 15.50 33.62 -16.85
CA SER A 36 15.04 34.90 -16.30
C SER A 36 14.80 35.92 -17.42
N THR A 37 13.62 36.55 -17.49
CA THR A 37 13.39 37.97 -17.85
C THR A 37 11.90 38.36 -17.72
N PRO A 38 11.57 39.64 -17.40
CA PRO A 38 10.23 40.09 -17.01
C PRO A 38 9.47 40.76 -18.17
N GLY A 39 8.14 40.68 -18.18
CA GLY A 39 7.33 41.49 -19.11
C GLY A 39 5.86 41.11 -19.23
N TYR A 40 5.04 41.73 -18.37
CA TYR A 40 3.64 42.15 -18.58
C TYR A 40 2.54 41.10 -18.89
N GLU A 41 1.59 40.99 -17.95
CA GLU A 41 0.30 40.27 -17.96
C GLU A 41 -0.73 40.89 -18.95
N PRO A 42 -2.01 40.42 -19.11
CA PRO A 42 -2.74 39.37 -18.37
C PRO A 42 -3.69 38.48 -19.21
N ILE A 43 -3.68 37.16 -19.00
CA ILE A 43 -4.89 36.34 -19.11
C ILE A 43 -4.88 35.36 -17.94
N SER A 44 -5.57 35.74 -16.87
CA SER A 44 -5.97 34.79 -15.82
C SER A 44 -7.48 34.62 -15.85
N THR A 45 -7.86 33.69 -16.71
CA THR A 45 -9.05 32.85 -16.60
C THR A 45 -9.21 32.40 -15.15
N HIS A 46 -10.44 32.49 -14.64
CA HIS A 46 -10.81 32.03 -13.30
C HIS A 46 -10.34 30.60 -13.03
N SER A 47 -9.24 30.47 -12.28
CA SER A 47 -8.81 29.22 -11.66
C SER A 47 -9.68 28.95 -10.44
N ALA A 48 -10.60 28.01 -10.59
CA ALA A 48 -11.17 27.31 -9.45
C ALA A 48 -10.03 26.69 -8.62
N PRO A 49 -10.09 26.74 -7.27
CA PRO A 49 -9.13 26.03 -6.44
C PRO A 49 -9.38 24.52 -6.60
N ALA A 50 -8.56 23.87 -7.43
CA ALA A 50 -8.47 22.42 -7.45
C ALA A 50 -7.97 21.97 -6.07
N THR A 51 -8.90 21.40 -5.31
CA THR A 51 -8.66 20.77 -4.02
C THR A 51 -7.55 19.73 -4.19
N PRO A 52 -6.50 19.71 -3.36
CA PRO A 52 -5.58 18.57 -3.35
C PRO A 52 -6.40 17.33 -2.98
N ALA A 53 -6.40 16.35 -3.89
CA ALA A 53 -6.98 15.05 -3.64
C ALA A 53 -6.47 14.52 -2.28
N PRO A 54 -7.32 13.98 -1.40
CA PRO A 54 -6.84 13.34 -0.20
C PRO A 54 -6.03 12.12 -0.64
N SER A 55 -4.70 12.20 -0.53
CA SER A 55 -3.88 11.03 -0.27
C SER A 55 -4.61 10.21 0.81
N PRO A 56 -4.74 8.88 0.69
CA PRO A 56 -5.16 8.09 1.83
C PRO A 56 -4.08 8.28 2.90
N ALA A 57 -4.31 9.25 3.78
CA ALA A 57 -3.62 9.34 5.04
C ALA A 57 -4.00 8.04 5.76
N ILE A 58 -3.15 7.02 5.62
CA ILE A 58 -3.11 5.95 6.60
C ILE A 58 -2.98 6.70 7.93
N PRO A 59 -3.96 6.62 8.85
CA PRO A 59 -3.83 7.31 10.13
C PRO A 59 -2.69 6.63 10.87
N THR A 60 -1.48 7.14 10.69
CA THR A 60 -0.28 6.85 11.48
C THR A 60 -0.32 7.55 12.84
N GLY A 61 -1.40 8.28 13.12
CA GLY A 61 -1.76 8.68 14.47
C GLY A 61 -2.57 7.57 15.12
N THR A 62 -2.17 7.19 16.32
CA THR A 62 -3.01 6.52 17.33
C THR A 62 -4.23 7.39 17.65
N GLY A 63 -5.16 7.52 16.70
CA GLY A 63 -6.49 8.04 16.95
C GLY A 63 -7.03 7.26 18.12
N ARG A 64 -7.40 7.96 19.21
CA ARG A 64 -7.72 7.37 20.51
C ARG A 64 -8.68 6.21 20.28
N ARG A 65 -8.14 4.98 20.30
CA ARG A 65 -8.96 3.78 20.11
C ARG A 65 -9.94 3.78 21.27
N LEU A 66 -11.22 3.62 20.99
CA LEU A 66 -12.30 3.57 21.98
C LEU A 66 -12.92 2.19 21.94
N CYS A 67 -13.07 1.56 23.10
CA CYS A 67 -13.80 0.31 23.18
C CYS A 67 -15.28 0.56 22.93
N PRO A 68 -15.93 -0.17 21.98
CA PRO A 68 -17.35 0.01 21.67
C PRO A 68 -18.28 -0.44 22.82
N ASN A 69 -17.78 -1.25 23.76
CA ASN A 69 -18.57 -1.78 24.86
C ASN A 69 -18.49 -0.91 26.14
N CYS A 70 -17.29 -0.44 26.52
CA CYS A 70 -17.09 0.28 27.79
C CYS A 70 -16.59 1.72 27.64
N GLY A 71 -16.35 2.20 26.40
CA GLY A 71 -15.83 3.53 26.14
C GLY A 71 -14.38 3.77 26.61
N ALA A 72 -13.70 2.73 27.12
CA ALA A 72 -12.32 2.86 27.57
C ALA A 72 -11.40 3.24 26.39
N SER A 73 -10.49 4.20 26.62
CA SER A 73 -9.66 4.79 25.58
C SER A 73 -8.17 4.45 25.72
N GLY A 74 -7.47 4.34 24.60
CA GLY A 74 -6.01 4.34 24.55
C GLY A 74 -5.37 3.13 25.25
N PHE A 75 -4.79 3.35 26.44
CA PHE A 75 -3.99 2.35 27.17
C PHE A 75 -4.76 1.07 27.55
N ALA A 76 -6.08 1.16 27.66
CA ALA A 76 -6.93 0.02 27.97
C ALA A 76 -7.14 -0.94 26.77
N ILE A 77 -6.58 -0.65 25.59
CA ILE A 77 -6.76 -1.45 24.38
C ILE A 77 -5.43 -2.06 23.99
N LYS A 78 -5.38 -3.39 24.04
CA LYS A 78 -4.20 -4.17 23.68
C LYS A 78 -4.40 -4.79 22.30
N GLU A 79 -3.39 -4.72 21.45
CA GLU A 79 -3.36 -5.50 20.21
C GLU A 79 -2.89 -6.93 20.51
N VAL A 80 -3.69 -7.91 20.11
CA VAL A 80 -3.40 -9.33 20.27
C VAL A 80 -3.56 -10.01 18.91
N GLU A 81 -2.69 -10.97 18.61
CA GLU A 81 -2.78 -11.76 17.39
C GLU A 81 -3.88 -12.82 17.50
N ASP A 82 -4.77 -12.85 16.53
CA ASP A 82 -5.82 -13.85 16.41
C ASP A 82 -5.32 -15.06 15.63
N ARG A 83 -4.97 -16.13 16.35
CA ARG A 83 -4.50 -17.39 15.76
C ARG A 83 -5.56 -18.10 14.92
N SER A 84 -6.83 -17.72 15.05
CA SER A 84 -7.92 -18.30 14.26
C SER A 84 -8.03 -17.71 12.85
N ARG A 85 -7.49 -16.50 12.62
CA ARG A 85 -7.60 -15.78 11.35
C ARG A 85 -6.23 -15.53 10.75
N ILE A 86 -5.87 -16.41 9.82
CA ILE A 86 -4.61 -16.34 9.07
C ILE A 86 -4.83 -15.44 7.84
N ILE A 87 -3.99 -14.41 7.70
CA ILE A 87 -4.00 -13.54 6.51
C ILE A 87 -3.26 -14.22 5.35
N SER A 88 -2.09 -14.79 5.64
CA SER A 88 -1.27 -15.50 4.65
C SER A 88 -0.40 -16.57 5.31
N TYR A 89 0.02 -17.57 4.54
CA TYR A 89 0.74 -18.75 5.06
C TYR A 89 2.22 -18.82 4.65
N ILE A 90 2.69 -17.96 3.73
CA ILE A 90 3.98 -18.13 3.04
C ILE A 90 4.94 -16.98 3.39
N PRO A 91 6.19 -17.25 3.83
CA PRO A 91 6.78 -18.54 4.23
C PRO A 91 6.44 -18.96 5.68
N LYS A 92 5.86 -18.06 6.49
CA LYS A 92 5.34 -18.34 7.84
C LYS A 92 3.89 -17.86 7.94
N PRO A 93 3.04 -18.48 8.79
CA PRO A 93 1.69 -18.00 9.02
C PRO A 93 1.70 -16.58 9.61
N ILE A 94 1.02 -15.66 8.93
CA ILE A 94 0.78 -14.29 9.39
C ILE A 94 -0.64 -14.22 9.91
N TYR A 95 -0.79 -13.95 11.21
CA TYR A 95 -2.08 -13.84 11.87
C TYR A 95 -2.63 -12.42 11.82
N LYS A 96 -3.96 -12.30 11.77
CA LYS A 96 -4.63 -11.01 11.88
C LYS A 96 -4.48 -10.46 13.30
N LYS A 97 -4.21 -9.16 13.42
CA LYS A 97 -4.26 -8.47 14.72
C LYS A 97 -5.70 -8.08 15.04
N LYS A 98 -6.12 -8.34 16.28
CA LYS A 98 -7.38 -7.89 16.88
C LYS A 98 -7.10 -6.98 18.07
N GLN A 99 -8.05 -6.11 18.39
CA GLN A 99 -7.99 -5.21 19.54
C GLN A 99 -8.79 -5.81 20.69
N VAL A 100 -8.19 -5.91 21.86
CA VAL A 100 -8.81 -6.45 23.07
C VAL A 100 -8.82 -5.37 24.14
N CYS A 101 -10.00 -5.06 24.67
CA CYS A 101 -10.09 -4.18 25.82
C CYS A 101 -9.73 -4.93 27.11
N THR A 102 -8.77 -4.41 27.88
CA THR A 102 -8.35 -5.00 29.16
C THR A 102 -9.34 -4.75 30.30
N LYS A 103 -10.32 -3.85 30.11
CA LYS A 103 -11.34 -3.51 31.12
C LYS A 103 -12.56 -4.43 31.05
N CYS A 104 -13.06 -4.72 29.86
CA CYS A 104 -14.27 -5.53 29.66
C CYS A 104 -14.02 -6.85 28.93
N GLY A 105 -12.80 -7.11 28.45
CA GLY A 105 -12.46 -8.32 27.70
C GLY A 105 -13.02 -8.38 26.28
N PHE A 106 -13.71 -7.34 25.82
CA PHE A 106 -14.30 -7.32 24.49
C PHE A 106 -13.21 -7.24 23.42
N GLU A 107 -13.34 -8.08 22.39
CA GLU A 107 -12.42 -8.17 21.26
C GLU A 107 -13.09 -7.74 19.95
N TRP A 108 -12.38 -6.93 19.14
CA TRP A 108 -12.85 -6.47 17.83
C TRP A 108 -11.72 -6.24 16.81
#